data_AF-A0A931Z5N6-F1
#
_entry.id   AF-A0A931Z5N6-F1
#
_cell.length_a   1.000
_cell.length_b   1.000
_cell.length_c   1.000
_cell.angle_alpha   90.00
_cell.angle_beta   90.00
_cell.angle_gamma   90.00
#
_symmetry.space_group_name_H-M   'P 1'
#
loop_
_entity.id
_entity.type
_entity.pdbx_description
1 polymer ?
#
loop_
_entity_poly.entity_id
_entity_poly.type
_entity_poly.pdbx_seq_one_letter_code
_entity_poly.pdbx_strand_id
1 'polypeptide(L)'
;MKTSLKHLLSLAGLLLLAVPFLRAADEPAAPVPGDQPKHERRGERRGPGAMMEHAAKELGLTAEQEAKWKEIGQQERTALQALRADTTVAKEDKRAKAMEINKGFAEQRRALLTPEQQTKFDDMRARMRERAGERGPRKEKTN
;
A
#
# COMPACT_ATOMS: atom_id res chain seq x y z
N MET A 1 -29.56 22.89 -22.47
CA MET A 1 -28.76 22.83 -23.73
C MET A 1 -27.38 23.36 -23.37
N LYS A 2 -26.23 22.72 -23.61
CA LYS A 2 -25.78 21.89 -24.73
C LYS A 2 -24.76 20.87 -24.22
N THR A 3 -24.82 19.66 -24.75
CA THR A 3 -23.91 18.53 -24.53
C THR A 3 -22.67 18.67 -25.41
N SER A 4 -21.48 18.40 -24.87
CA SER A 4 -20.21 18.44 -25.63
C SER A 4 -19.72 17.03 -25.95
N LEU A 5 -19.98 16.71 -27.22
CA LEU A 5 -19.38 15.75 -28.14
C LEU A 5 -17.91 15.35 -27.85
N LYS A 6 -17.63 14.04 -27.81
CA LYS A 6 -16.29 13.49 -28.07
C LYS A 6 -16.43 12.28 -29.00
N HIS A 7 -16.16 12.50 -30.27
CA HIS A 7 -15.80 11.44 -31.21
C HIS A 7 -14.29 11.22 -31.10
N LEU A 8 -13.84 9.98 -30.94
CA LEU A 8 -12.59 9.58 -31.58
C LEU A 8 -12.73 8.14 -32.06
N LEU A 9 -12.50 7.99 -33.35
CA LEU A 9 -12.80 6.83 -34.17
C LEU A 9 -11.89 5.64 -33.87
N SER A 10 -12.47 4.45 -34.02
CA SER A 10 -11.78 3.20 -34.28
C SER A 10 -12.07 2.81 -35.74
N LEU A 11 -11.04 2.48 -36.53
CA LEU A 11 -11.19 1.62 -37.70
C LEU A 11 -9.84 1.01 -38.11
N ALA A 12 -9.84 -0.32 -38.22
CA ALA A 12 -8.76 -1.16 -38.72
C ALA A 12 -8.62 -1.11 -40.25
N GLY A 13 -7.46 -1.49 -40.79
CA GLY A 13 -7.25 -1.67 -42.23
C GLY A 13 -5.87 -2.22 -42.60
N LEU A 14 -5.87 -3.44 -43.13
CA LEU A 14 -4.81 -4.39 -43.52
C LEU A 14 -4.14 -4.08 -44.89
N LEU A 15 -2.86 -4.43 -45.14
CA LEU A 15 -2.39 -5.46 -46.14
C LEU A 15 -0.85 -5.44 -46.46
N LEU A 16 -0.37 -6.62 -46.92
CA LEU A 16 0.97 -7.22 -47.15
C LEU A 16 1.87 -6.66 -48.30
N LEU A 17 3.21 -6.93 -48.29
CA LEU A 17 3.90 -8.02 -49.06
C LEU A 17 5.46 -8.06 -48.98
N ALA A 18 5.97 -9.31 -48.91
CA ALA A 18 7.20 -9.92 -49.49
C ALA A 18 8.62 -9.83 -48.84
N VAL A 19 9.29 -11.00 -48.79
CA VAL A 19 10.62 -11.39 -48.25
C VAL A 19 11.65 -11.57 -49.42
N PRO A 20 12.99 -11.64 -49.22
CA PRO A 20 13.66 -12.93 -48.92
C PRO A 20 14.92 -12.87 -48.01
N PHE A 21 15.35 -14.07 -47.60
CA PHE A 21 16.49 -14.48 -46.77
C PHE A 21 17.89 -14.04 -47.25
N LEU A 22 18.81 -13.79 -46.30
CA LEU A 22 20.21 -14.20 -46.38
C LEU A 22 20.76 -14.58 -44.99
N ARG A 23 21.53 -15.66 -44.93
CA ARG A 23 22.02 -16.37 -43.74
C ARG A 23 23.54 -16.18 -43.61
N ALA A 24 24.03 -16.28 -42.36
CA ALA A 24 25.35 -16.77 -41.91
C ALA A 24 26.34 -15.73 -41.31
N ALA A 25 26.50 -15.82 -40.00
CA ALA A 25 27.75 -15.83 -39.20
C ALA A 25 27.29 -15.82 -37.73
N ASP A 26 27.06 -16.97 -37.09
CA ASP A 26 28.02 -17.64 -36.20
C ASP A 26 28.78 -16.64 -35.29
N GLU A 27 28.19 -16.34 -34.14
CA GLU A 27 28.93 -15.89 -32.96
C GLU A 27 28.46 -16.73 -31.76
N PRO A 28 29.36 -17.50 -31.10
CA PRO A 28 28.98 -18.38 -30.01
C PRO A 28 28.68 -17.57 -28.76
N ALA A 29 27.49 -17.76 -28.20
CA ALA A 29 27.12 -17.26 -26.89
C ALA A 29 28.07 -17.84 -25.82
N ALA A 30 28.88 -16.99 -25.19
CA ALA A 30 29.64 -17.36 -24.01
C ALA A 30 28.67 -17.59 -22.82
N PRO A 31 28.78 -18.70 -22.08
CA PRO A 31 28.01 -18.92 -20.87
C PRO A 31 28.72 -18.25 -19.71
N VAL A 32 28.04 -17.37 -18.96
CA VAL A 32 28.54 -16.92 -17.65
C VAL A 32 27.52 -17.26 -16.57
N PRO A 33 27.91 -18.11 -15.58
CA PRO A 33 27.04 -18.66 -14.56
C PRO A 33 26.75 -17.62 -13.47
N GLY A 34 25.51 -17.60 -13.02
CA GLY A 34 25.06 -16.69 -11.97
C GLY A 34 23.64 -16.98 -11.53
N ASP A 35 23.32 -18.25 -11.26
CA ASP A 35 22.20 -18.63 -10.40
C ASP A 35 22.45 -18.08 -8.99
N GLN A 36 22.16 -16.79 -8.81
CA GLN A 36 21.79 -16.30 -7.50
C GLN A 36 20.30 -16.56 -7.39
N PRO A 37 19.84 -17.47 -6.51
CA PRO A 37 18.44 -17.53 -6.17
C PRO A 37 18.11 -16.14 -5.64
N LYS A 38 17.35 -15.37 -6.44
CA LYS A 38 16.76 -14.12 -6.00
C LYS A 38 15.96 -14.50 -4.79
N HIS A 39 16.50 -14.25 -3.60
CA HIS A 39 15.80 -14.51 -2.37
C HIS A 39 14.47 -13.77 -2.50
N GLU A 40 13.40 -14.55 -2.73
CA GLU A 40 12.02 -14.15 -2.62
C GLU A 40 11.76 -13.81 -1.15
N ARG A 41 12.41 -12.77 -0.63
CA ARG A 41 11.87 -12.01 0.48
C ARG A 41 10.88 -11.02 -0.09
N ARG A 42 9.93 -11.52 -0.88
CA ARG A 42 8.59 -10.95 -0.97
C ARG A 42 7.94 -11.29 0.36
N GLY A 43 8.42 -10.63 1.43
CA GLY A 43 7.55 -10.42 2.57
C GLY A 43 6.40 -9.66 1.97
N GLU A 44 5.28 -10.36 1.73
CA GLU A 44 4.01 -9.78 1.32
C GLU A 44 3.87 -8.52 2.16
N ARG A 45 4.16 -7.36 1.57
CA ARG A 45 3.91 -6.07 2.19
C ARG A 45 2.40 -5.98 2.16
N ARG A 46 1.78 -6.65 3.13
CA ARG A 46 0.37 -6.66 3.43
C ARG A 46 0.04 -5.17 3.50
N GLY A 47 -0.64 -4.67 2.47
CA GLY A 47 -0.88 -3.24 2.33
C GLY A 47 -1.61 -2.71 3.56
N PRO A 48 -1.68 -1.39 3.76
CA PRO A 48 -2.39 -0.81 4.90
C PRO A 48 -3.80 -1.38 5.12
N GLY A 49 -4.51 -1.75 4.04
CA GLY A 49 -5.82 -2.41 4.11
C GLY A 49 -5.80 -3.81 4.72
N ALA A 50 -4.75 -4.59 4.50
CA ALA A 50 -4.66 -5.95 5.03
C ALA A 50 -4.33 -5.99 6.54
N MET A 51 -3.75 -4.92 7.08
CA MET A 51 -3.66 -4.72 8.54
C MET A 51 -5.04 -4.39 9.14
N MET A 52 -5.87 -3.58 8.44
CA MET A 52 -7.22 -3.27 8.90
C MET A 52 -8.13 -4.50 8.92
N GLU A 53 -8.09 -5.33 7.88
CA GLU A 53 -8.86 -6.58 7.82
C GLU A 53 -8.45 -7.56 8.93
N HIS A 54 -7.16 -7.62 9.26
CA HIS A 54 -6.69 -8.44 10.37
C HIS A 54 -7.25 -7.94 11.70
N ALA A 55 -7.19 -6.62 11.94
CA ALA A 55 -7.71 -6.03 13.17
C ALA A 55 -9.22 -6.25 13.32
N ALA A 56 -9.99 -6.13 12.24
CA ALA A 56 -11.43 -6.40 12.27
C ALA A 56 -11.74 -7.85 12.68
N LYS A 57 -10.98 -8.82 12.14
CA LYS A 57 -11.12 -10.24 12.50
C LYS A 57 -10.70 -10.51 13.94
N GLU A 58 -9.58 -9.93 14.38
CA GLU A 58 -9.10 -10.11 15.75
C GLU A 58 -10.08 -9.53 16.78
N LEU A 59 -10.73 -8.41 16.48
CA LEU A 59 -11.72 -7.79 17.37
C LEU A 59 -13.10 -8.47 17.32
N GLY A 60 -13.32 -9.41 16.38
CA GLY A 60 -14.62 -10.06 16.21
C GLY A 60 -15.73 -9.05 15.91
N LEU A 61 -15.48 -8.12 14.99
CA LEU A 61 -16.45 -7.07 14.65
C LEU A 61 -17.72 -7.67 14.03
N THR A 62 -18.88 -7.10 14.35
CA THR A 62 -20.12 -7.38 13.63
C THR A 62 -20.05 -6.82 12.20
N ALA A 63 -20.95 -7.26 11.32
CA ALA A 63 -20.99 -6.77 9.93
C ALA A 63 -21.17 -5.24 9.86
N GLU A 64 -21.99 -4.67 10.75
CA GLU A 64 -22.20 -3.22 10.83
C GLU A 64 -20.96 -2.47 11.32
N GLN A 65 -20.30 -3.00 12.36
CA GLN A 65 -19.04 -2.43 12.87
C GLN A 65 -17.95 -2.52 11.79
N GLU A 66 -17.85 -3.63 11.07
CA GLU A 66 -16.86 -3.83 10.00
C GLU A 66 -17.08 -2.85 8.84
N ALA A 67 -18.34 -2.60 8.44
CA ALA A 67 -18.66 -1.62 7.40
C ALA A 67 -18.19 -0.21 7.78
N LYS A 68 -18.53 0.24 9.00
CA LYS A 68 -18.07 1.54 9.53
C LYS A 68 -16.54 1.59 9.70
N TRP A 69 -15.94 0.47 10.11
CA TRP A 69 -14.49 0.36 10.25
C TRP A 69 -13.76 0.52 8.91
N LYS A 70 -14.28 -0.09 7.84
CA LYS A 70 -13.76 0.05 6.47
C LYS A 70 -13.91 1.48 5.96
N GLU A 71 -15.03 2.14 6.24
CA GLU A 71 -15.27 3.53 5.87
C GLU A 71 -14.26 4.47 6.56
N ILE A 72 -14.11 4.36 7.89
CA ILE A 72 -13.09 5.11 8.63
C ILE A 72 -11.70 4.85 8.05
N GLY A 73 -11.39 3.60 7.70
CA GLY A 73 -10.13 3.25 7.08
C GLY A 73 -9.92 3.86 5.69
N GLN A 74 -10.99 4.05 4.90
CA GLN A 74 -10.91 4.76 3.63
C GLN A 74 -10.64 6.25 3.84
N GLN A 75 -11.35 6.89 4.77
CA GLN A 75 -11.16 8.29 5.13
C GLN A 75 -9.73 8.57 5.62
N GLU A 76 -9.19 7.69 6.48
CA GLU A 76 -7.80 7.77 6.95
C GLU A 76 -6.80 7.70 5.80
N ARG A 77 -7.00 6.76 4.86
CA ARG A 77 -6.13 6.67 3.67
C ARG A 77 -6.19 7.93 2.82
N THR A 78 -7.37 8.50 2.62
CA THR A 78 -7.55 9.75 1.86
C THR A 78 -6.86 10.92 2.55
N ALA A 79 -7.04 11.06 3.87
CA ALA A 79 -6.39 12.12 4.65
C ALA A 79 -4.86 12.03 4.61
N LEU A 80 -4.31 10.80 4.73
CA LEU A 80 -2.86 10.58 4.64
C LEU A 80 -2.33 10.82 3.22
N GLN A 81 -3.09 10.49 2.18
CA GLN A 81 -2.73 10.81 0.79
C GLN A 81 -2.73 12.31 0.54
N ALA A 82 -3.75 13.02 1.03
CA ALA A 82 -3.82 14.47 0.95
C ALA A 82 -2.62 15.12 1.65
N LEU A 83 -2.29 14.70 2.88
CA LEU A 83 -1.12 15.17 3.61
C LEU A 83 0.19 14.89 2.86
N ARG A 84 0.28 13.73 2.18
CA ARG A 84 1.45 13.37 1.38
C ARG A 84 1.60 14.29 0.17
N ALA A 85 0.50 14.58 -0.52
CA ALA A 85 0.44 15.45 -1.70
C ALA A 85 0.57 16.94 -1.36
N ASP A 86 0.25 17.35 -0.13
CA ASP A 86 0.30 18.74 0.31
C ASP A 86 1.73 19.30 0.26
N THR A 87 1.98 20.25 -0.63
CA THR A 87 3.29 20.89 -0.80
C THR A 87 3.53 22.06 0.16
N THR A 88 2.51 22.46 0.93
CA THR A 88 2.59 23.57 1.89
C THR A 88 3.14 23.14 3.25
N VAL A 89 3.15 21.83 3.53
CA VAL A 89 3.63 21.27 4.80
C VAL A 89 5.07 20.77 4.65
N ALA A 90 5.96 21.22 5.54
CA ALA A 90 7.33 20.74 5.61
C ALA A 90 7.37 19.22 5.83
N LYS A 91 8.34 18.54 5.22
CA LYS A 91 8.43 17.07 5.24
C LYS A 91 8.59 16.53 6.66
N GLU A 92 9.28 17.29 7.50
CA GLU A 92 9.55 17.06 8.91
C GLU A 92 8.22 17.06 9.69
N ASP A 93 7.35 18.03 9.41
CA ASP A 93 6.04 18.19 10.04
C ASP A 93 5.00 17.19 9.54
N LYS A 94 5.13 16.71 8.28
CA LYS A 94 4.24 15.69 7.73
C LYS A 94 4.20 14.44 8.60
N ARG A 95 5.31 14.07 9.25
CA ARG A 95 5.32 12.91 10.15
C ARG A 95 4.47 13.15 11.39
N ALA A 96 4.59 14.33 12.01
CA ALA A 96 3.78 14.70 13.18
C ALA A 96 2.29 14.72 12.81
N LYS A 97 1.93 15.41 11.72
CA LYS A 97 0.55 15.47 11.23
C LYS A 97 0.00 14.08 10.87
N ALA A 98 0.81 13.21 10.28
CA ALA A 98 0.40 11.84 10.01
C ALA A 98 0.08 11.08 11.30
N MET A 99 0.88 11.26 12.37
CA MET A 99 0.59 10.64 13.67
C MET A 99 -0.72 11.16 14.28
N GLU A 100 -0.99 12.45 14.17
CA GLU A 100 -2.25 13.05 14.61
C GLU A 100 -3.46 12.51 13.84
N ILE A 101 -3.36 12.43 12.51
CA ILE A 101 -4.40 11.81 11.66
C ILE A 101 -4.67 10.38 12.10
N ASN A 102 -3.63 9.56 12.24
CA ASN A 102 -3.77 8.17 12.68
C ASN A 102 -4.37 8.07 14.09
N LYS A 103 -4.02 8.99 15.01
CA LYS A 103 -4.58 9.03 16.37
C LYS A 103 -6.08 9.33 16.33
N GLY A 104 -6.50 10.36 15.60
CA GLY A 104 -7.90 10.74 15.49
C GLY A 104 -8.77 9.64 14.90
N PHE A 105 -8.33 9.00 13.80
CA PHE A 105 -9.07 7.88 13.22
C PHE A 105 -9.05 6.62 14.10
N ALA A 106 -7.99 6.40 14.89
CA ALA A 106 -7.99 5.32 15.87
C ALA A 106 -8.99 5.56 17.02
N GLU A 107 -9.19 6.80 17.45
CA GLU A 107 -10.22 7.16 18.44
C GLU A 107 -11.63 6.95 17.88
N GLN A 108 -11.88 7.34 16.64
CA GLN A 108 -13.16 7.06 15.96
C GLN A 108 -13.45 5.56 15.86
N ARG A 109 -12.45 4.76 15.48
CA ARG A 109 -12.55 3.29 15.48
C ARG A 109 -12.87 2.76 16.88
N ARG A 110 -12.16 3.23 17.90
CA ARG A 110 -12.36 2.82 19.29
C ARG A 110 -13.79 3.11 19.78
N ALA A 111 -14.38 4.22 19.37
CA ALA A 111 -15.75 4.60 19.74
C ALA A 111 -16.83 3.66 19.18
N LEU A 112 -16.54 2.89 18.12
CA LEU A 112 -17.46 1.90 17.55
C LEU A 112 -17.45 0.55 18.27
N LEU A 113 -16.47 0.33 19.15
CA LEU A 113 -16.21 -0.95 19.80
C LEU A 113 -16.95 -1.07 21.13
N THR A 114 -17.32 -2.30 21.48
CA THR A 114 -17.78 -2.62 22.84
C THR A 114 -16.62 -2.47 23.85
N PRO A 115 -16.89 -2.34 25.16
CA PRO A 115 -15.82 -2.21 26.17
C PRO A 115 -14.77 -3.33 26.13
N GLU A 116 -15.21 -4.58 25.88
CA GLU A 116 -14.34 -5.74 25.74
C GLU A 116 -13.43 -5.63 24.50
N GLN A 117 -14.01 -5.23 23.36
CA GLN A 117 -13.27 -5.01 22.11
C GLN A 117 -12.30 -3.83 22.22
N GLN A 118 -12.66 -2.75 22.92
CA GLN A 118 -11.79 -1.61 23.16
C GLN A 118 -10.51 -2.03 23.89
N THR A 119 -10.63 -2.88 24.92
CA THR A 119 -9.49 -3.41 25.67
C THR A 119 -8.53 -4.16 24.75
N LYS A 120 -9.07 -5.03 23.88
CA LYS A 120 -8.26 -5.77 22.90
C LYS A 120 -7.60 -4.84 21.88
N PHE A 121 -8.32 -3.83 21.40
CA PHE A 121 -7.80 -2.84 20.46
C PHE A 121 -6.65 -2.02 21.07
N ASP A 122 -6.80 -1.59 22.33
CA ASP A 122 -5.79 -0.81 23.04
C ASP A 122 -4.52 -1.65 23.29
N ASP A 123 -4.64 -2.94 23.63
CA ASP A 123 -3.51 -3.86 23.76
C ASP A 123 -2.77 -4.08 22.43
N MET A 124 -3.52 -4.36 21.35
CA MET A 124 -2.95 -4.49 20.01
C MET A 124 -2.15 -3.24 19.60
N ARG A 125 -2.68 -2.05 19.90
CA ARG A 125 -2.00 -0.78 19.65
C ARG A 125 -0.76 -0.60 20.52
N ALA A 126 -0.80 -0.98 21.80
CA ALA A 126 0.35 -0.92 22.69
C ALA A 126 1.49 -1.80 22.16
N ARG A 127 1.22 -3.06 21.81
CA ARG A 127 2.20 -3.98 21.22
C ARG A 127 2.78 -3.47 19.90
N MET A 128 1.96 -2.82 19.07
CA MET A 128 2.46 -2.23 17.82
C MET A 128 3.41 -1.07 18.07
N ARG A 129 3.14 -0.23 19.08
CA ARG A 129 4.04 0.86 19.48
C ARG A 129 5.36 0.33 20.05
N GLU A 130 5.30 -0.68 20.90
CA GLU A 130 6.48 -1.36 21.45
C GLU A 130 7.38 -1.89 20.33
N ARG A 131 6.82 -2.69 19.41
CA ARG A 131 7.55 -3.23 18.25
C ARG A 131 8.10 -2.15 17.31
N ALA A 132 7.45 -0.99 17.23
CA ALA A 132 7.94 0.14 16.45
C ALA A 132 9.12 0.85 17.14
N GLY A 133 9.11 0.91 18.47
CA GLY A 133 10.22 1.43 19.29
C GLY A 133 11.44 0.50 19.28
N GLU A 134 11.24 -0.81 19.34
CA GLU A 134 12.31 -1.82 19.28
C GLU A 134 13.03 -1.84 17.93
N ARG A 135 12.34 -1.48 16.84
CA ARG A 135 12.93 -1.33 15.48
C ARG A 135 13.62 0.03 15.26
N GLY A 136 13.98 0.74 16.32
CA GLY A 136 14.78 1.97 16.29
C GLY A 136 16.07 1.83 15.48
N PRO A 137 16.70 2.96 15.08
CA PRO A 137 17.61 3.06 13.94
C PRO A 137 18.63 1.93 13.98
N ARG A 138 18.61 1.08 12.94
CA ARG A 138 19.60 0.04 12.66
C ARG A 138 20.96 0.65 12.93
N LYS A 139 21.56 0.35 14.09
CA LYS A 139 22.93 0.77 14.38
C LYS A 139 23.75 0.26 13.22
N GLU A 140 24.29 1.22 12.49
CA GLU A 140 25.16 1.04 11.34
C GLU A 140 26.27 0.11 11.82
N LYS A 141 26.20 -1.17 11.46
CA LYS A 141 27.34 -2.06 11.62
C LYS A 141 28.32 -1.65 10.53
N THR A 142 29.10 -0.62 10.82
CA THR A 142 30.36 -0.34 10.14
C THR A 142 31.22 -1.59 10.28
N ASN A 143 31.60 -2.15 9.15
CA ASN A 143 32.65 -3.15 9.01
C ASN A 143 33.87 -2.48 8.40
#